data_AF-A0AB39SEH4-F1
#
_entry.id   AF-A0AB39SEH4-F1
#
_cell.length_a   1.000
_cell.length_b   1.000
_cell.length_c   1.000
_cell.angle_alpha   90.00
_cell.angle_beta   90.00
_cell.angle_gamma   90.00
#
_symmetry.space_group_name_H-M   'P 1'
#
loop_
_entity.id
_entity.type
_entity.pdbx_description
1 polymer ?
#
loop_
_entity_poly.entity_id
_entity_poly.type
_entity_poly.pdbx_seq_one_letter_code
_entity_poly.pdbx_strand_id
1 'polypeptide(L)'
;MNADNLPRAGSARSETEELLASAEWDLSPSRHLRYKEALMQQIDRDHTPSAQTSRAPRRRRLPRPVLVLPAVSMALAGALVITFSGGGHSSAPAAGSTTAPAKANSASVTLDRIAAAAMETDETPVKEGQFVYVESVARENTGTFDGPVRLGGLHTREVWTSQSSDPVVRTGWMRDTGKDAVMPGEEIPIESTDPVSPGIDHPTYKWLASLPTDPDALLKLLYSRTRVEKGDSKDQAVFGTIGDLLRSTIMPPETASALYKAVERIPGVTQIPDAVDAAGRHGIGITREDAGSATRDVWIFDKHSFAYLGSRSYMTKDKARGITTDTLYGIDAVMKRAVVDRHGEEPAKTDG
;
A
#
# COMPACT_ATOMS: atom_id res chain seq x y z
N MET A 1 -51.91 17.82 -47.00
CA MET A 1 -52.12 18.44 -45.68
C MET A 1 -51.09 17.86 -44.73
N ASN A 2 -50.16 18.72 -44.32
CA ASN A 2 -49.37 18.71 -43.08
C ASN A 2 -48.46 17.51 -42.79
N ALA A 3 -47.28 17.64 -42.19
CA ALA A 3 -46.27 18.68 -42.03
C ALA A 3 -45.16 17.99 -41.21
N ASP A 4 -43.92 18.38 -41.47
CA ASP A 4 -42.69 18.16 -40.72
C ASP A 4 -42.78 17.75 -39.24
N ASN A 5 -41.92 16.80 -38.82
CA ASN A 5 -41.01 17.10 -37.70
C ASN A 5 -39.79 16.17 -37.62
N LEU A 6 -38.65 16.81 -37.39
CA LEU A 6 -37.26 16.35 -37.35
C LEU A 6 -36.98 15.24 -36.32
N PRO A 7 -35.96 14.37 -36.55
CA PRO A 7 -35.35 13.64 -35.45
C PRO A 7 -34.58 14.63 -34.57
N ARG A 8 -35.03 14.70 -33.32
CA ARG A 8 -34.51 15.52 -32.23
C ARG A 8 -33.04 15.22 -31.99
N ALA A 9 -32.26 16.29 -31.85
CA ALA A 9 -30.85 16.32 -31.53
C ALA A 9 -30.44 15.20 -30.55
N GLY A 10 -29.43 14.43 -30.95
CA GLY A 10 -28.60 13.72 -30.00
C GLY A 10 -28.10 14.73 -28.99
N SER A 11 -28.35 14.46 -27.71
CA SER A 11 -27.60 15.12 -26.66
C SER A 11 -26.17 14.67 -26.85
N ALA A 12 -25.41 15.45 -27.61
CA ALA A 12 -23.96 15.44 -27.60
C ALA A 12 -23.58 15.67 -26.14
N ARG A 13 -23.36 14.58 -25.43
CA ARG A 13 -22.57 14.58 -24.21
C ARG A 13 -21.26 15.20 -24.68
N SER A 14 -21.03 16.43 -24.26
CA SER A 14 -20.00 17.28 -24.83
C SER A 14 -18.67 16.51 -24.79
N GLU A 15 -17.87 16.55 -25.85
CA GLU A 15 -16.52 15.97 -25.87
C GLU A 15 -15.69 16.43 -24.65
N THR A 16 -16.05 17.56 -24.03
CA THR A 16 -15.51 18.03 -22.76
C THR A 16 -15.90 17.21 -21.53
N GLU A 17 -17.09 16.60 -21.45
CA GLU A 17 -17.46 15.64 -20.38
C GLU A 17 -16.76 14.29 -20.56
N GLU A 18 -16.53 13.86 -21.81
CA GLU A 18 -15.79 12.62 -22.10
C GLU A 18 -14.27 12.82 -21.89
N LEU A 19 -13.75 14.02 -22.16
CA LEU A 19 -12.37 14.43 -21.82
C LEU A 19 -12.18 14.63 -20.30
N LEU A 20 -13.19 15.11 -19.57
CA LEU A 20 -13.13 15.23 -18.11
C LEU A 20 -13.23 13.87 -17.41
N ALA A 21 -13.98 12.91 -17.98
CA ALA A 21 -14.00 11.52 -17.51
C ALA A 21 -12.68 10.79 -17.83
N SER A 22 -11.99 11.17 -18.90
CA SER A 22 -10.68 10.60 -19.26
C SER A 22 -9.51 11.22 -18.50
N ALA A 23 -9.74 12.29 -17.73
CA ALA A 23 -8.73 12.98 -16.94
C ALA A 23 -8.64 12.45 -15.50
N GLU A 24 -9.36 11.37 -15.14
CA GLU A 24 -9.34 10.76 -13.82
C GLU A 24 -8.21 9.73 -13.60
N TRP A 25 -6.99 10.28 -13.51
CA TRP A 25 -5.91 9.97 -12.55
C TRP A 25 -5.13 8.66 -12.66
N ASP A 26 -3.88 8.86 -13.04
CA ASP A 26 -2.79 7.92 -13.13
C ASP A 26 -2.14 7.66 -11.75
N LEU A 27 -2.37 6.46 -11.22
CA LEU A 27 -1.78 5.93 -9.99
C LEU A 27 -1.60 4.40 -10.17
N SER A 28 -0.58 3.81 -9.53
CA SER A 28 -0.38 2.34 -9.52
C SER A 28 -1.71 1.59 -9.21
N PRO A 29 -2.00 0.41 -9.75
CA PRO A 29 -3.35 -0.18 -9.76
C PRO A 29 -3.98 -0.41 -8.37
N SER A 30 -3.18 -0.70 -7.33
CA SER A 30 -3.72 -0.76 -5.97
C SER A 30 -4.01 0.63 -5.41
N ARG A 31 -3.27 1.67 -5.83
CA ARG A 31 -3.62 3.08 -5.57
C ARG A 31 -4.78 3.54 -6.45
N HIS A 32 -4.92 3.09 -7.69
CA HIS A 32 -6.03 3.46 -8.57
C HIS A 32 -7.38 2.97 -8.03
N LEU A 33 -7.44 1.77 -7.45
CA LEU A 33 -8.63 1.27 -6.75
C LEU A 33 -8.82 1.95 -5.37
N ARG A 34 -7.74 2.14 -4.59
CA ARG A 34 -7.80 2.78 -3.26
C ARG A 34 -8.20 4.26 -3.31
N TYR A 35 -7.67 5.02 -4.27
CA TYR A 35 -8.02 6.44 -4.47
C TYR A 35 -9.40 6.60 -5.12
N LYS A 36 -9.78 5.72 -6.04
CA LYS A 36 -11.14 5.70 -6.59
C LYS A 36 -12.18 5.41 -5.52
N GLU A 37 -11.93 4.47 -4.59
CA GLU A 37 -12.83 4.23 -3.45
C GLU A 37 -12.94 5.44 -2.51
N ALA A 38 -11.82 6.13 -2.22
CA ALA A 38 -11.81 7.32 -1.39
C ALA A 38 -12.50 8.53 -2.04
N LEU A 39 -12.27 8.75 -3.35
CA LEU A 39 -12.86 9.82 -4.16
C LEU A 39 -14.38 9.62 -4.29
N MET A 40 -14.84 8.39 -4.55
CA MET A 40 -16.26 8.07 -4.68
C MET A 40 -17.02 8.24 -3.35
N GLN A 41 -16.42 7.87 -2.21
CA GLN A 41 -17.04 8.13 -0.90
C GLN A 41 -17.14 9.62 -0.54
N GLN A 42 -16.29 10.48 -1.12
CA GLN A 42 -16.39 11.92 -0.95
C GLN A 42 -17.53 12.50 -1.82
N ILE A 43 -17.69 12.01 -3.05
CA ILE A 43 -18.79 12.37 -3.96
C ILE A 43 -20.15 11.99 -3.34
N ASP A 44 -20.30 10.82 -2.73
CA ASP A 44 -21.55 10.38 -2.08
C ASP A 44 -21.93 11.24 -0.85
N ARG A 45 -20.93 11.76 -0.11
CA ARG A 45 -21.18 12.70 0.99
C ARG A 45 -21.64 14.07 0.49
N ASP A 46 -21.13 14.51 -0.66
CA ASP A 46 -21.55 15.76 -1.30
C ASP A 46 -22.90 15.63 -2.03
N HIS A 47 -23.31 14.40 -2.37
CA HIS A 47 -24.60 14.09 -3.01
C HIS A 47 -25.71 13.68 -2.03
N THR A 48 -25.43 13.61 -0.72
CA THR A 48 -26.52 13.51 0.26
C THR A 48 -27.19 14.88 0.35
N PRO A 49 -28.49 15.04 0.03
CA PRO A 49 -29.15 16.32 0.22
C PRO A 49 -29.01 16.69 1.69
N SER A 50 -28.30 17.77 1.96
CA SER A 50 -28.21 18.39 3.26
C SER A 50 -29.61 18.52 3.82
N ALA A 51 -29.99 17.63 4.74
CA ALA A 51 -31.19 17.83 5.54
C ALA A 51 -30.98 19.17 6.24
N GLN A 52 -31.77 20.15 5.81
CA GLN A 52 -31.75 21.51 6.30
C GLN A 52 -32.01 21.49 7.80
N THR A 53 -30.95 21.46 8.61
CA THR A 53 -31.06 21.90 10.00
C THR A 53 -30.81 23.40 10.01
N SER A 54 -31.92 24.13 10.05
CA SER A 54 -31.98 25.57 10.31
C SER A 54 -31.02 25.97 11.43
N ARG A 55 -29.96 26.67 11.05
CA ARG A 55 -28.90 27.12 11.94
C ARG A 55 -29.36 28.36 12.69
N ALA A 56 -29.81 28.18 13.94
CA ALA A 56 -30.05 29.28 14.88
C ALA A 56 -28.72 30.02 15.20
N PRO A 57 -28.73 31.33 15.46
CA PRO A 57 -27.50 32.13 15.54
C PRO A 57 -26.69 31.85 16.80
N ARG A 58 -25.46 31.37 16.63
CA ARG A 58 -24.44 31.25 17.68
C ARG A 58 -23.95 32.64 18.08
N ARG A 59 -24.29 33.08 19.29
CA ARG A 59 -23.71 34.27 19.93
C ARG A 59 -22.23 34.03 20.25
N ARG A 60 -21.37 34.97 19.83
CA ARG A 60 -19.94 35.08 20.17
C ARG A 60 -19.77 35.31 21.68
N ARG A 61 -18.88 34.56 22.34
CA ARG A 61 -18.14 35.03 23.53
C ARG A 61 -16.71 34.49 23.50
N LEU A 62 -15.76 35.41 23.61
CA LEU A 62 -14.31 35.21 23.76
C LEU A 62 -13.93 35.06 25.26
N PRO A 63 -12.68 34.67 25.59
CA PRO A 63 -12.32 33.82 26.72
C PRO A 63 -11.86 34.62 27.95
N ARG A 64 -11.71 33.96 29.11
CA ARG A 64 -10.74 34.36 30.14
C ARG A 64 -10.28 33.18 31.02
N PRO A 65 -9.08 33.28 31.62
CA PRO A 65 -8.29 32.17 32.16
C PRO A 65 -8.44 32.03 33.68
N VAL A 66 -8.08 30.88 34.24
CA VAL A 66 -7.72 30.77 35.67
C VAL A 66 -6.51 29.86 35.82
N LEU A 67 -5.55 30.40 36.56
CA LEU A 67 -4.22 29.87 36.88
C LEU A 67 -4.21 29.67 38.39
N VAL A 68 -3.98 28.46 38.90
CA VAL A 68 -3.52 28.20 40.28
C VAL A 68 -2.70 26.91 40.34
N LEU A 69 -1.38 27.05 40.58
CA LEU A 69 -0.42 26.06 41.11
C LEU A 69 -0.43 26.15 42.68
N PRO A 70 0.48 25.48 43.44
CA PRO A 70 0.75 24.05 43.65
C PRO A 70 0.83 23.70 45.17
N ALA A 71 0.99 22.41 45.54
CA ALA A 71 1.60 21.96 46.81
C ALA A 71 1.98 20.47 46.68
N VAL A 72 3.25 20.08 46.55
CA VAL A 72 4.35 19.97 47.55
C VAL A 72 4.25 18.72 48.44
N SER A 73 5.11 17.75 48.08
CA SER A 73 5.91 16.80 48.89
C SER A 73 5.28 15.80 49.88
N MET A 74 5.68 14.53 49.78
CA MET A 74 6.65 13.92 50.73
C MET A 74 7.11 12.54 50.24
N ALA A 75 8.43 12.32 50.35
CA ALA A 75 9.10 11.05 50.14
C ALA A 75 8.86 10.10 51.32
N LEU A 76 8.88 8.78 51.07
CA LEU A 76 9.35 7.80 52.04
C LEU A 76 9.80 6.51 51.36
N ALA A 77 11.09 6.22 51.53
CA ALA A 77 11.69 4.92 51.31
C ALA A 77 11.22 3.93 52.38
N GLY A 78 11.12 2.65 52.02
CA GLY A 78 10.83 1.57 52.96
C GLY A 78 11.13 0.22 52.31
N ALA A 79 12.17 -0.44 52.80
CA ALA A 79 12.69 -1.70 52.33
C ALA A 79 12.02 -2.92 53.01
N LEU A 80 12.23 -4.07 52.36
CA LEU A 80 12.30 -5.44 52.90
C LEU A 80 10.98 -6.13 53.29
N VAL A 81 10.72 -7.31 52.70
CA VAL A 81 10.76 -8.60 53.42
C VAL A 81 11.06 -9.72 52.41
N ILE A 82 12.16 -10.44 52.62
CA ILE A 82 12.39 -11.77 52.05
C ILE A 82 11.87 -12.78 53.07
N THR A 83 10.92 -13.62 52.69
CA THR A 83 10.54 -14.81 53.45
C THR A 83 10.87 -16.06 52.63
N PHE A 84 11.86 -16.81 53.09
CA PHE A 84 11.98 -18.24 52.76
C PHE A 84 11.27 -19.03 53.87
N SER A 85 10.36 -19.91 53.48
CA SER A 85 9.88 -21.01 54.31
C SER A 85 9.66 -22.20 53.41
N GLY A 86 10.52 -23.21 53.57
CA GLY A 86 10.33 -24.54 53.00
C GLY A 86 9.49 -25.41 53.92
N GLY A 87 8.89 -26.45 53.35
CA GLY A 87 8.43 -27.62 54.09
C GLY A 87 7.02 -28.10 53.78
N GLY A 88 6.88 -28.86 52.69
CA GLY A 88 5.99 -30.03 52.52
C GLY A 88 4.48 -29.84 52.65
N HIS A 89 3.72 -30.16 51.59
CA HIS A 89 3.00 -31.43 51.41
C HIS A 89 2.23 -31.39 50.07
N SER A 90 2.30 -32.50 49.35
CA SER A 90 1.84 -32.77 47.98
C SER A 90 0.53 -32.11 47.53
N SER A 91 0.59 -31.43 46.38
CA SER A 91 -0.49 -31.38 45.38
C SER A 91 0.08 -31.07 43.99
N ALA A 92 -0.51 -31.70 42.99
CA ALA A 92 -0.14 -31.82 41.57
C ALA A 92 0.26 -30.50 40.86
N PRO A 93 1.00 -30.55 39.72
CA PRO A 93 1.71 -29.39 39.20
C PRO A 93 0.72 -28.33 38.70
N ALA A 94 0.69 -27.19 39.38
CA ALA A 94 0.23 -25.95 38.77
C ALA A 94 1.25 -25.58 37.69
N ALA A 95 0.77 -25.52 36.44
CA ALA A 95 1.55 -25.05 35.31
C ALA A 95 2.08 -23.65 35.61
N GLY A 96 3.35 -23.58 36.02
CA GLY A 96 4.11 -22.35 35.98
C GLY A 96 4.15 -21.90 34.54
N SER A 97 3.59 -20.72 34.27
CA SER A 97 3.87 -19.94 33.08
C SER A 97 5.33 -19.49 33.12
N THR A 98 6.24 -20.44 32.93
CA THR A 98 7.52 -20.13 32.29
C THR A 98 7.16 -19.64 30.90
N THR A 99 7.30 -18.35 30.67
CA THR A 99 7.32 -17.76 29.34
C THR A 99 8.38 -18.50 28.55
N ALA A 100 7.96 -19.53 27.81
CA ALA A 100 8.77 -20.07 26.74
C ALA A 100 9.07 -18.90 25.80
N PRO A 101 10.31 -18.76 25.28
CA PRO A 101 10.56 -17.76 24.26
C PRO A 101 9.54 -18.02 23.15
N ALA A 102 8.80 -16.97 22.78
CA ALA A 102 7.84 -17.04 21.69
C ALA A 102 8.58 -17.67 20.49
N LYS A 103 8.18 -18.89 20.08
CA LYS A 103 8.67 -19.48 18.85
C LYS A 103 8.41 -18.43 17.77
N ALA A 104 9.47 -17.94 17.13
CA ALA A 104 9.33 -17.09 15.95
C ALA A 104 8.32 -17.77 15.01
N ASN A 105 7.25 -17.05 14.64
CA ASN A 105 6.30 -17.61 13.70
C ASN A 105 7.03 -17.81 12.35
N SER A 106 6.55 -18.71 11.50
CA SER A 106 7.28 -19.04 10.25
C SER A 106 7.47 -17.83 9.33
N ALA A 107 6.59 -16.83 9.45
CA ALA A 107 6.69 -15.54 8.77
C ALA A 107 7.90 -14.73 9.25
N SER A 108 8.13 -14.59 10.55
CA SER A 108 9.32 -13.93 11.14
C SER A 108 10.61 -14.49 10.59
N VAL A 109 10.80 -15.81 10.68
CA VAL A 109 12.02 -16.48 10.19
C VAL A 109 12.21 -16.27 8.68
N THR A 110 11.11 -16.19 7.94
CA THR A 110 11.16 -15.96 6.49
C THR A 110 11.50 -14.50 6.17
N LEU A 111 10.88 -13.54 6.86
CA LEU A 111 11.17 -12.11 6.71
C LEU A 111 12.60 -11.79 7.11
N ASP A 112 13.17 -12.43 8.13
CA ASP A 112 14.58 -12.32 8.50
C ASP A 112 15.50 -12.76 7.36
N ARG A 113 15.17 -13.87 6.68
CA ARG A 113 15.95 -14.35 5.51
C ARG A 113 15.80 -13.42 4.31
N ILE A 114 14.59 -12.93 4.03
CA ILE A 114 14.36 -11.94 2.98
C ILE A 114 15.15 -10.66 3.28
N ALA A 115 15.15 -10.20 4.54
CA ALA A 115 15.90 -9.04 4.99
C ALA A 115 17.42 -9.22 4.86
N ALA A 116 17.94 -10.43 5.12
CA ALA A 116 19.34 -10.76 4.93
C ALA A 116 19.71 -10.78 3.45
N ALA A 117 18.92 -11.45 2.59
CA ALA A 117 19.16 -11.48 1.15
C ALA A 117 19.10 -10.08 0.53
N ALA A 118 18.20 -9.22 1.01
CA ALA A 118 18.08 -7.83 0.57
C ALA A 118 19.31 -6.97 0.93
N MET A 119 20.14 -7.37 1.90
CA MET A 119 21.41 -6.70 2.18
C MET A 119 22.53 -7.09 1.21
N GLU A 120 22.38 -8.23 0.54
CA GLU A 120 23.39 -8.77 -0.39
C GLU A 120 23.18 -8.29 -1.82
N THR A 121 22.09 -7.57 -2.11
CA THR A 121 21.80 -7.02 -3.43
C THR A 121 22.74 -5.85 -3.73
N ASP A 122 23.42 -5.93 -4.88
CA ASP A 122 24.21 -4.81 -5.42
C ASP A 122 23.31 -4.00 -6.37
N GLU A 123 22.78 -2.90 -5.85
CA GLU A 123 21.91 -2.00 -6.61
C GLU A 123 22.67 -0.72 -6.95
N THR A 124 22.62 -0.32 -8.23
CA THR A 124 23.22 0.95 -8.64
C THR A 124 22.36 2.10 -8.12
N PRO A 125 22.92 3.04 -7.32
CA PRO A 125 22.17 4.17 -6.82
C PRO A 125 21.57 5.00 -7.96
N VAL A 126 20.28 5.32 -7.83
CA VAL A 126 19.57 6.10 -8.84
C VAL A 126 19.82 7.58 -8.64
N LYS A 127 20.25 8.27 -9.70
CA LYS A 127 20.60 9.70 -9.63
C LYS A 127 19.38 10.58 -9.89
N GLU A 128 19.50 11.83 -9.47
CA GLU A 128 18.55 12.87 -9.84
C GLU A 128 18.47 13.04 -11.36
N GLY A 129 17.26 13.28 -11.86
CA GLY A 129 16.97 13.40 -13.29
C GLY A 129 16.85 12.07 -14.04
N GLN A 130 17.14 10.93 -13.39
CA GLN A 130 16.89 9.59 -13.96
C GLN A 130 15.50 9.07 -13.60
N PHE A 131 15.17 7.91 -14.14
CA PHE A 131 13.94 7.19 -13.90
C PHE A 131 14.22 5.79 -13.34
N VAL A 132 13.38 5.36 -12.40
CA VAL A 132 13.24 3.95 -12.07
C VAL A 132 12.23 3.34 -13.03
N TYR A 133 12.70 2.42 -13.88
CA TYR A 133 11.86 1.61 -14.76
C TYR A 133 11.45 0.32 -14.06
N VAL A 134 10.16 0.01 -14.06
CA VAL A 134 9.63 -1.29 -13.63
C VAL A 134 8.73 -1.86 -14.71
N GLU A 135 9.07 -3.06 -15.15
CA GLU A 135 8.24 -3.87 -16.04
C GLU A 135 7.55 -4.96 -15.24
N SER A 136 6.24 -5.10 -15.44
CA SER A 136 5.44 -6.13 -14.81
C SER A 136 4.45 -6.74 -15.79
N VAL A 137 4.09 -7.99 -15.54
CA VAL A 137 2.95 -8.63 -16.17
C VAL A 137 1.83 -8.68 -15.15
N ALA A 138 0.61 -8.26 -15.52
CA ALA A 138 -0.49 -8.09 -14.58
C ALA A 138 -1.84 -8.55 -15.15
N ARG A 139 -2.76 -8.89 -14.24
CA ARG A 139 -4.20 -8.97 -14.48
C ARG A 139 -4.92 -8.16 -13.43
N GLU A 140 -5.85 -7.34 -13.87
CA GLU A 140 -6.54 -6.38 -13.02
C GLU A 140 -8.06 -6.55 -13.12
N ASN A 141 -8.77 -6.00 -12.13
CA ASN A 141 -10.21 -5.99 -12.13
C ASN A 141 -10.75 -5.00 -13.19
N THR A 142 -11.43 -5.52 -14.20
CA THR A 142 -12.16 -4.77 -15.24
C THR A 142 -13.65 -4.66 -14.92
N GLY A 143 -14.08 -5.14 -13.74
CA GLY A 143 -15.44 -4.97 -13.23
C GLY A 143 -15.77 -3.51 -12.94
N THR A 144 -17.07 -3.18 -12.92
CA THR A 144 -17.54 -1.88 -12.44
C THR A 144 -17.43 -1.81 -10.91
N PHE A 145 -17.45 -0.59 -10.37
CA PHE A 145 -17.28 -0.34 -8.93
C PHE A 145 -18.24 -1.15 -8.05
N ASP A 146 -19.54 -1.14 -8.35
CA ASP A 146 -20.55 -1.93 -7.62
C ASP A 146 -20.79 -3.32 -8.22
N GLY A 147 -20.03 -3.66 -9.26
CA GLY A 147 -20.16 -4.91 -9.98
C GLY A 147 -19.36 -6.05 -9.35
N PRO A 148 -19.62 -7.29 -9.79
CA PRO A 148 -18.74 -8.40 -9.45
C PRO A 148 -17.33 -8.16 -10.00
N VAL A 149 -16.33 -8.70 -9.30
CA VAL A 149 -14.95 -8.72 -9.80
C VAL A 149 -14.90 -9.47 -11.13
N ARG A 150 -14.27 -8.86 -12.13
CA ARG A 150 -13.97 -9.48 -13.42
C ARG A 150 -12.49 -9.28 -13.70
N LEU A 151 -11.70 -10.34 -13.62
CA LEU A 151 -10.29 -10.25 -13.97
C LEU A 151 -10.13 -10.18 -15.48
N GLY A 152 -9.49 -9.10 -15.95
CA GLY A 152 -9.12 -8.92 -17.35
C GLY A 152 -8.07 -9.92 -17.84
N GLY A 153 -7.72 -9.74 -19.11
CA GLY A 153 -6.59 -10.37 -19.77
C GLY A 153 -5.25 -10.03 -19.12
N LEU A 154 -4.28 -10.90 -19.37
CA LEU A 154 -2.89 -10.65 -19.03
C LEU A 154 -2.35 -9.53 -19.94
N HIS A 155 -1.75 -8.52 -19.34
CA HIS A 155 -1.10 -7.41 -20.04
C HIS A 155 0.25 -7.10 -19.38
N THR A 156 1.12 -6.44 -20.13
CA THR A 156 2.37 -5.88 -19.62
C THR A 156 2.11 -4.44 -19.19
N ARG A 157 2.67 -4.05 -18.05
CA ARG A 157 2.72 -2.67 -17.56
C ARG A 157 4.16 -2.27 -17.35
N GLU A 158 4.54 -1.17 -17.98
CA GLU A 158 5.80 -0.48 -17.83
C GLU A 158 5.54 0.82 -17.05
N VAL A 159 6.41 1.13 -16.08
CA VAL A 159 6.33 2.36 -15.30
C VAL A 159 7.71 2.99 -15.20
N TRP A 160 7.80 4.29 -15.51
CA TRP A 160 8.99 5.13 -15.33
C TRP A 160 8.74 6.14 -14.21
N THR A 161 9.30 5.90 -13.02
CA THR A 161 9.14 6.80 -11.87
C THR A 161 10.26 7.83 -11.83
N SER A 162 9.91 9.11 -11.94
CA SER A 162 10.85 10.24 -11.90
C SER A 162 11.62 10.27 -10.58
N GLN A 163 12.91 10.56 -10.63
CA GLN A 163 13.78 10.70 -9.44
C GLN A 163 14.12 12.16 -9.12
N SER A 164 13.27 13.10 -9.55
CA SER A 164 13.37 14.52 -9.19
C SER A 164 13.38 14.71 -7.68
N SER A 165 14.30 15.52 -7.15
CA SER A 165 14.30 15.87 -5.72
C SER A 165 13.41 17.05 -5.36
N ASP A 166 12.98 17.82 -6.38
CA ASP A 166 12.01 18.90 -6.25
C ASP A 166 10.57 18.38 -6.33
N PRO A 167 9.58 19.10 -5.74
CA PRO A 167 8.17 18.79 -5.91
C PRO A 167 7.75 18.85 -7.38
N VAL A 168 7.08 17.79 -7.86
CA VAL A 168 6.66 17.66 -9.25
C VAL A 168 5.17 17.37 -9.37
N VAL A 169 4.53 17.98 -10.36
CA VAL A 169 3.15 17.63 -10.77
C VAL A 169 3.13 16.25 -11.42
N ARG A 170 4.16 15.91 -12.18
CA ARG A 170 4.31 14.64 -12.88
C ARG A 170 5.37 13.78 -12.20
N THR A 171 4.91 12.71 -11.57
CA THR A 171 5.74 11.79 -10.79
C THR A 171 6.33 10.65 -11.62
N GLY A 172 5.81 10.44 -12.84
CA GLY A 172 6.29 9.41 -13.73
C GLY A 172 5.47 9.29 -15.00
N TRP A 173 5.64 8.17 -15.68
CA TRP A 173 4.89 7.74 -16.85
C TRP A 173 4.58 6.26 -16.75
N MET A 174 3.48 5.82 -17.35
CA MET A 174 3.15 4.42 -17.49
C MET A 174 2.75 4.08 -18.92
N ARG A 175 2.96 2.82 -19.30
CA ARG A 175 2.51 2.26 -20.57
C ARG A 175 2.02 0.85 -20.36
N ASP A 176 0.81 0.58 -20.82
CA ASP A 176 0.26 -0.77 -20.82
C ASP A 176 0.22 -1.34 -22.23
N THR A 177 0.56 -2.61 -22.39
CA THR A 177 0.44 -3.31 -23.67
C THR A 177 -0.19 -4.69 -23.47
N GLY A 178 -0.99 -5.13 -24.45
CA GLY A 178 -1.63 -6.44 -24.41
C GLY A 178 -3.15 -6.37 -24.32
N LYS A 179 -3.76 -7.51 -23.99
CA LYS A 179 -5.21 -7.68 -24.03
C LYS A 179 -5.84 -7.00 -22.81
N ASP A 180 -6.92 -6.25 -23.05
CA ASP A 180 -7.68 -5.50 -22.03
C ASP A 180 -6.84 -4.40 -21.32
N ALA A 181 -5.67 -4.06 -21.85
CA ALA A 181 -4.91 -2.89 -21.43
C ALA A 181 -5.70 -1.60 -21.74
N VAL A 182 -5.67 -0.65 -20.82
CA VAL A 182 -6.27 0.67 -21.01
C VAL A 182 -5.32 1.49 -21.90
N MET A 183 -5.82 2.04 -23.00
CA MET A 183 -5.04 2.80 -23.99
C MET A 183 -3.74 2.07 -24.41
N PRO A 184 -3.85 0.88 -25.04
CA PRO A 184 -2.71 -0.01 -25.25
C PRO A 184 -1.62 0.63 -26.12
N GLY A 185 -0.40 0.64 -25.62
CA GLY A 185 0.79 1.19 -26.28
C GLY A 185 0.97 2.70 -26.13
N GLU A 186 -0.01 3.39 -25.54
CA GLU A 186 0.12 4.82 -25.24
C GLU A 186 0.86 5.03 -23.93
N GLU A 187 1.76 6.02 -23.94
CA GLU A 187 2.48 6.42 -22.75
C GLU A 187 1.73 7.56 -22.05
N ILE A 188 1.25 7.27 -20.85
CA ILE A 188 0.38 8.13 -20.06
C ILE A 188 1.20 8.72 -18.90
N PRO A 189 1.10 10.04 -18.62
CA PRO A 189 1.83 10.67 -17.53
C PRO A 189 1.14 10.50 -16.17
N ILE A 190 1.93 10.14 -15.15
CA ILE A 190 1.50 9.98 -13.75
C ILE A 190 1.44 11.34 -13.07
N GLU A 191 0.29 12.00 -13.13
CA GLU A 191 0.10 13.37 -12.67
C GLU A 191 -0.76 13.49 -11.40
N SER A 192 -0.44 14.48 -10.58
CA SER A 192 -1.23 14.92 -9.44
C SER A 192 -1.64 16.37 -9.63
N THR A 193 -2.79 16.79 -9.07
CA THR A 193 -3.23 18.19 -9.19
C THR A 193 -2.24 19.18 -8.61
N ASP A 194 -1.63 18.84 -7.46
CA ASP A 194 -0.64 19.67 -6.79
C ASP A 194 0.76 19.04 -6.90
N PRO A 195 1.84 19.85 -6.87
CA PRO A 195 3.19 19.32 -6.84
C PRO A 195 3.44 18.38 -5.66
N VAL A 196 3.86 17.15 -5.95
CA VAL A 196 4.16 16.11 -4.97
C VAL A 196 5.65 16.13 -4.65
N SER A 197 5.98 16.31 -3.37
CA SER A 197 7.36 16.21 -2.88
C SER A 197 7.80 14.75 -2.76
N PRO A 198 9.12 14.46 -2.81
CA PRO A 198 9.63 13.12 -2.53
C PRO A 198 9.07 12.53 -1.22
N GLY A 199 8.51 11.33 -1.30
CA GLY A 199 7.69 10.77 -0.22
C GLY A 199 7.08 9.42 -0.56
N ILE A 200 6.11 8.98 0.26
CA ILE A 200 5.34 7.75 -0.01
C ILE A 200 4.66 7.82 -1.38
N ASP A 201 4.17 9.00 -1.78
CA ASP A 201 3.45 9.21 -3.04
C ASP A 201 4.36 9.51 -4.23
N HIS A 202 5.65 9.76 -3.97
CA HIS A 202 6.68 9.93 -4.99
C HIS A 202 8.01 9.36 -4.46
N PRO A 203 8.15 8.02 -4.46
CA PRO A 203 9.25 7.37 -3.76
C PRO A 203 10.54 7.43 -4.57
N THR A 204 11.35 8.46 -4.33
CA THR A 204 12.68 8.58 -4.94
C THR A 204 13.73 7.78 -4.17
N TYR A 205 14.77 7.31 -4.85
CA TYR A 205 15.88 6.58 -4.25
C TYR A 205 16.54 7.38 -3.12
N LYS A 206 16.75 8.68 -3.33
CA LYS A 206 17.30 9.59 -2.31
C LYS A 206 16.39 9.67 -1.07
N TRP A 207 15.07 9.73 -1.26
CA TRP A 207 14.13 9.72 -0.14
C TRP A 207 14.14 8.37 0.58
N LEU A 208 14.10 7.25 -0.14
CA LEU A 208 14.19 5.90 0.43
C LEU A 208 15.48 5.69 1.24
N ALA A 209 16.61 6.20 0.74
CA ALA A 209 17.91 6.13 1.41
C ALA A 209 17.99 7.05 2.64
N SER A 210 17.09 8.03 2.76
CA SER A 210 17.01 8.92 3.93
C SER A 210 16.15 8.36 5.07
N LEU A 211 15.44 7.26 4.82
CA LEU A 211 14.59 6.64 5.83
C LEU A 211 15.43 6.02 6.96
N PRO A 212 14.91 5.97 8.20
CA PRO A 212 15.58 5.24 9.28
C PRO A 212 15.77 3.77 8.89
N THR A 213 16.95 3.21 9.17
CA THR A 213 17.26 1.79 8.95
C THR A 213 17.06 0.95 10.22
N ASP A 214 16.82 1.58 11.38
CA ASP A 214 16.27 0.90 12.55
C ASP A 214 14.81 0.53 12.27
N PRO A 215 14.41 -0.75 12.36
CA PRO A 215 13.08 -1.14 11.93
C PRO A 215 11.95 -0.61 12.83
N ASP A 216 12.22 -0.21 14.09
CA ASP A 216 11.18 0.31 15.00
C ASP A 216 10.94 1.79 14.70
N ALA A 217 12.02 2.54 14.50
CA ALA A 217 11.97 3.92 14.05
C ALA A 217 11.32 4.02 12.67
N LEU A 218 11.68 3.12 11.74
CA LEU A 218 11.08 3.07 10.41
C LEU A 218 9.59 2.75 10.48
N LEU A 219 9.21 1.71 11.23
CA LEU A 219 7.81 1.35 11.37
C LEU A 219 7.02 2.50 11.99
N LYS A 220 7.51 3.10 13.08
CA LYS A 220 6.88 4.27 13.71
C LYS A 220 6.69 5.43 12.72
N LEU A 221 7.68 5.70 11.87
CA LEU A 221 7.60 6.71 10.83
C LEU A 221 6.47 6.40 9.84
N LEU A 222 6.40 5.16 9.35
CA LEU A 222 5.35 4.72 8.43
C LEU A 222 3.96 4.78 9.07
N TYR A 223 3.81 4.34 10.32
CA TYR A 223 2.56 4.53 11.07
C TYR A 223 2.17 6.01 11.18
N SER A 224 3.11 6.94 11.28
CA SER A 224 2.76 8.36 11.32
C SER A 224 2.35 8.94 9.96
N ARG A 225 2.88 8.40 8.86
CA ARG A 225 2.74 8.99 7.51
C ARG A 225 1.72 8.30 6.62
N THR A 226 1.45 7.01 6.84
CA THR A 226 0.49 6.25 6.06
C THR A 226 -0.93 6.77 6.31
N ARG A 227 -1.67 7.07 5.24
CA ARG A 227 -3.10 7.38 5.33
C ARG A 227 -3.89 6.09 5.53
N VAL A 228 -4.95 6.14 6.32
CA VAL A 228 -5.82 4.99 6.58
C VAL A 228 -7.09 5.17 5.79
N GLU A 229 -7.39 4.20 4.94
CA GLU A 229 -8.64 4.16 4.21
C GLU A 229 -9.79 3.71 5.10
N LYS A 230 -11.01 4.09 4.74
CA LYS A 230 -12.19 3.76 5.55
C LYS A 230 -12.44 2.25 5.52
N GLY A 231 -12.30 1.60 6.68
CA GLY A 231 -12.54 0.16 6.85
C GLY A 231 -11.27 -0.62 7.14
N ASP A 232 -10.10 -0.05 6.83
CA ASP A 232 -8.82 -0.68 7.11
C ASP A 232 -8.34 -0.37 8.53
N SER A 233 -7.67 -1.34 9.14
CA SER A 233 -6.86 -1.06 10.32
C SER A 233 -5.60 -0.28 9.94
N LYS A 234 -5.00 0.42 10.90
CA LYS A 234 -3.76 1.16 10.66
C LYS A 234 -2.64 0.24 10.18
N ASP A 235 -2.53 -0.92 10.82
CA ASP A 235 -1.58 -1.97 10.50
C ASP A 235 -1.76 -2.48 9.06
N GLN A 236 -3.01 -2.63 8.59
CA GLN A 236 -3.32 -3.03 7.22
C GLN A 236 -2.82 -1.99 6.22
N ALA A 237 -3.12 -0.72 6.48
CA ALA A 237 -2.69 0.38 5.62
C ALA A 237 -1.15 0.47 5.55
N VAL A 238 -0.47 0.30 6.68
CA VAL A 238 1.00 0.32 6.74
C VAL A 238 1.60 -0.88 6.00
N PHE A 239 1.05 -2.08 6.19
CA PHE A 239 1.43 -3.26 5.42
C PHE A 239 1.32 -2.97 3.92
N GLY A 240 0.13 -2.57 3.44
CA GLY A 240 -0.10 -2.23 2.04
C GLY A 240 0.85 -1.15 1.50
N THR A 241 1.14 -0.11 2.30
CA THR A 241 2.11 0.94 1.92
C THR A 241 3.50 0.38 1.68
N ILE A 242 3.98 -0.53 2.54
CA ILE A 242 5.30 -1.16 2.39
C ILE A 242 5.33 -2.00 1.11
N GLY A 243 4.27 -2.78 0.84
CA GLY A 243 4.13 -3.55 -0.40
C GLY A 243 4.18 -2.67 -1.65
N ASP A 244 3.52 -1.51 -1.61
CA ASP A 244 3.51 -0.54 -2.71
C ASP A 244 4.91 0.01 -3.01
N LEU A 245 5.69 0.31 -1.97
CA LEU A 245 7.10 0.75 -2.11
C LEU A 245 7.97 -0.37 -2.69
N LEU A 246 7.84 -1.60 -2.15
CA LEU A 246 8.65 -2.75 -2.54
C LEU A 246 8.49 -3.13 -4.01
N ARG A 247 7.26 -3.03 -4.56
CA ARG A 247 7.02 -3.41 -5.96
C ARG A 247 7.52 -2.38 -6.96
N SER A 248 7.43 -1.08 -6.63
CA SER A 248 7.55 0.03 -7.58
C SER A 248 8.93 0.69 -7.63
N THR A 249 9.85 0.30 -6.76
CA THR A 249 11.13 1.01 -6.57
C THR A 249 12.33 0.09 -6.76
N ILE A 250 13.49 0.69 -7.05
CA ILE A 250 14.80 0.11 -6.72
C ILE A 250 15.12 0.58 -5.31
N MET A 251 15.20 -0.36 -4.38
CA MET A 251 15.35 -0.06 -2.97
C MET A 251 16.83 -0.04 -2.57
N PRO A 252 17.30 0.97 -1.83
CA PRO A 252 18.58 0.86 -1.14
C PRO A 252 18.61 -0.41 -0.26
N PRO A 253 19.68 -1.21 -0.27
CA PRO A 253 19.74 -2.50 0.44
C PRO A 253 19.41 -2.41 1.93
N GLU A 254 19.96 -1.40 2.61
CA GLU A 254 19.71 -1.16 4.04
C GLU A 254 18.23 -0.84 4.32
N THR A 255 17.62 -0.02 3.47
CA THR A 255 16.19 0.32 3.56
C THR A 255 15.32 -0.90 3.29
N ALA A 256 15.68 -1.73 2.30
CA ALA A 256 14.96 -2.97 1.99
C ALA A 256 14.95 -3.92 3.21
N SER A 257 16.12 -4.18 3.78
CA SER A 257 16.29 -5.01 4.97
C SER A 257 15.48 -4.48 6.15
N ALA A 258 15.54 -3.17 6.39
CA ALA A 258 14.78 -2.51 7.46
C ALA A 258 13.27 -2.62 7.26
N LEU A 259 12.76 -2.49 6.02
CA LEU A 259 11.33 -2.65 5.73
C LEU A 259 10.84 -4.07 6.01
N TYR A 260 11.58 -5.10 5.59
CA TYR A 260 11.18 -6.48 5.88
C TYR A 260 11.18 -6.81 7.38
N LYS A 261 12.19 -6.31 8.13
CA LYS A 261 12.22 -6.42 9.59
C LYS A 261 11.11 -5.61 10.27
N ALA A 262 10.72 -4.48 9.70
CA ALA A 262 9.60 -3.68 10.19
C ALA A 262 8.27 -4.40 9.97
N VAL A 263 8.10 -5.10 8.85
CA VAL A 263 6.91 -5.93 8.54
C VAL A 263 6.71 -7.03 9.57
N GLU A 264 7.79 -7.65 10.07
CA GLU A 264 7.70 -8.67 11.12
C GLU A 264 6.97 -8.17 12.37
N ARG A 265 7.12 -6.89 12.68
CA ARG A 265 6.56 -6.25 13.88
C ARG A 265 5.10 -5.82 13.69
N ILE A 266 4.56 -5.97 12.49
CA ILE A 266 3.14 -5.70 12.21
C ILE A 266 2.31 -6.90 12.67
N PRO A 267 1.35 -6.71 13.59
CA PRO A 267 0.47 -7.79 14.03
C PRO A 267 -0.32 -8.41 12.87
N GLY A 268 -0.46 -9.73 12.88
CA GLY A 268 -1.25 -10.47 11.89
C GLY A 268 -0.49 -10.86 10.62
N VAL A 269 0.81 -10.58 10.52
CA VAL A 269 1.63 -11.05 9.39
C VAL A 269 1.84 -12.56 9.47
N THR A 270 1.53 -13.25 8.37
CA THR A 270 1.63 -14.69 8.22
C THR A 270 2.30 -15.07 6.90
N GLN A 271 2.66 -16.34 6.78
CA GLN A 271 3.33 -16.89 5.61
C GLN A 271 2.40 -17.88 4.89
N ILE A 272 2.43 -17.84 3.56
CA ILE A 272 1.85 -18.83 2.67
C ILE A 272 3.01 -19.61 2.04
N PRO A 273 3.17 -20.93 2.30
CA PRO A 273 4.34 -21.68 1.84
C PRO A 273 4.53 -21.74 0.32
N ASP A 274 3.44 -21.62 -0.43
CA ASP A 274 3.44 -21.63 -1.89
C ASP A 274 2.41 -20.65 -2.44
N ALA A 275 2.90 -19.64 -3.15
CA ALA A 275 2.09 -18.66 -3.87
C ALA A 275 2.64 -18.52 -5.30
N VAL A 276 1.76 -18.22 -6.26
CA VAL A 276 2.09 -18.14 -7.69
C VAL A 276 1.82 -16.73 -8.19
N ASP A 277 2.79 -16.11 -8.84
CA ASP A 277 2.67 -14.78 -9.44
C ASP A 277 1.98 -14.79 -10.81
N ALA A 278 1.82 -13.63 -11.45
CA ALA A 278 1.17 -13.54 -12.77
C ALA A 278 1.94 -14.26 -13.89
N ALA A 279 3.25 -14.48 -13.73
CA ALA A 279 4.12 -15.16 -14.68
C ALA A 279 4.16 -16.69 -14.44
N GLY A 280 3.45 -17.21 -13.43
CA GLY A 280 3.42 -18.62 -13.08
C GLY A 280 4.61 -19.07 -12.22
N ARG A 281 5.42 -18.15 -11.69
CA ARG A 281 6.56 -18.48 -10.81
C ARG A 281 6.05 -18.77 -9.41
N HIS A 282 6.51 -19.89 -8.84
CA HIS A 282 6.19 -20.29 -7.48
C HIS A 282 7.14 -19.66 -6.47
N GLY A 283 6.59 -19.10 -5.40
CA GLY A 283 7.32 -18.41 -4.37
C GLY A 283 6.72 -18.62 -2.98
N ILE A 284 7.32 -17.95 -2.01
CA ILE A 284 6.83 -17.83 -0.64
C ILE A 284 5.95 -16.60 -0.56
N GLY A 285 4.72 -16.76 -0.09
CA GLY A 285 3.80 -15.65 0.15
C GLY A 285 3.99 -15.06 1.55
N ILE A 286 4.01 -13.73 1.66
CA ILE A 286 3.83 -12.98 2.91
C ILE A 286 2.52 -12.22 2.81
N THR A 287 1.66 -12.37 3.81
CA THR A 287 0.34 -11.74 3.85
C THR A 287 0.05 -11.23 5.25
N ARG A 288 -0.96 -10.37 5.40
CA ARG A 288 -1.47 -9.95 6.69
C ARG A 288 -2.93 -10.37 6.81
N GLU A 289 -3.25 -11.04 7.91
CA GLU A 289 -4.61 -11.38 8.26
C GLU A 289 -5.28 -10.21 8.99
N ASP A 290 -6.39 -9.75 8.42
CA ASP A 290 -7.25 -8.74 9.03
C ASP A 290 -8.70 -9.07 8.72
N ALA A 291 -9.45 -9.51 9.73
CA ALA A 291 -10.85 -9.86 9.57
C ALA A 291 -11.75 -8.63 9.31
N GLY A 292 -11.27 -7.42 9.62
CA GLY A 292 -11.98 -6.17 9.39
C GLY A 292 -11.71 -5.56 8.01
N SER A 293 -10.58 -5.92 7.38
CA SER A 293 -10.22 -5.43 6.05
C SER A 293 -11.12 -6.04 4.97
N ALA A 294 -11.50 -5.23 3.98
CA ALA A 294 -12.19 -5.65 2.77
C ALA A 294 -11.24 -6.17 1.68
N THR A 295 -9.93 -6.03 1.90
CA THR A 295 -8.91 -6.55 0.99
C THR A 295 -7.78 -7.28 1.71
N ARG A 296 -7.09 -8.16 0.98
CA ARG A 296 -5.91 -8.88 1.46
C ARG A 296 -4.88 -8.97 0.34
N ASP A 297 -3.66 -8.53 0.63
CA ASP A 297 -2.52 -8.64 -0.26
C ASP A 297 -1.61 -9.81 0.14
N VAL A 298 -1.05 -10.48 -0.86
CA VAL A 298 -0.02 -11.51 -0.72
C VAL A 298 1.17 -11.09 -1.56
N TRP A 299 2.31 -10.84 -0.93
CA TRP A 299 3.58 -10.57 -1.60
C TRP A 299 4.33 -11.86 -1.82
N ILE A 300 4.85 -12.06 -3.01
CA ILE A 300 5.43 -13.33 -3.43
C ILE A 300 6.94 -13.12 -3.62
N PHE A 301 7.72 -13.95 -2.95
CA PHE A 301 9.19 -13.93 -3.00
C PHE A 301 9.73 -15.24 -3.54
N ASP A 302 10.85 -15.19 -4.26
CA ASP A 302 11.53 -16.40 -4.72
C ASP A 302 11.96 -17.27 -3.53
N LYS A 303 11.84 -18.60 -3.67
CA LYS A 303 12.16 -19.54 -2.59
C LYS A 303 13.66 -19.65 -2.30
N HIS A 304 14.50 -19.27 -3.24
CA HIS A 304 15.95 -19.45 -3.17
C HIS A 304 16.68 -18.13 -3.00
N SER A 305 16.40 -17.14 -3.85
CA SER A 305 17.02 -15.82 -3.81
C SER A 305 16.33 -14.84 -2.88
N PHE A 306 15.09 -15.14 -2.45
CA PHE A 306 14.22 -14.22 -1.71
C PHE A 306 13.92 -12.90 -2.42
N ALA A 307 14.20 -12.81 -3.74
CA ALA A 307 13.84 -11.65 -4.54
C ALA A 307 12.31 -11.51 -4.64
N TYR A 308 11.81 -10.27 -4.60
CA TYR A 308 10.39 -9.99 -4.81
C TYR A 308 9.98 -10.36 -6.23
N LEU A 309 9.01 -11.26 -6.37
CA LEU A 309 8.48 -11.74 -7.64
C LEU A 309 7.23 -11.00 -8.10
N GLY A 310 6.32 -10.67 -7.19
CA GLY A 310 5.03 -10.09 -7.54
C GLY A 310 4.04 -10.12 -6.39
N SER A 311 2.77 -9.86 -6.68
CA SER A 311 1.71 -9.86 -5.68
C SER A 311 0.39 -10.46 -6.16
N ARG A 312 -0.47 -10.79 -5.20
CA ARG A 312 -1.88 -11.09 -5.41
C ARG A 312 -2.72 -10.26 -4.46
N SER A 313 -3.81 -9.71 -4.97
CA SER A 313 -4.76 -8.93 -4.18
C SER A 313 -6.15 -9.57 -4.26
N TYR A 314 -6.73 -9.77 -3.08
CA TYR A 314 -8.02 -10.42 -2.87
C TYR A 314 -8.99 -9.46 -2.23
N MET A 315 -10.25 -9.51 -2.66
CA MET A 315 -11.35 -8.87 -1.97
C MET A 315 -11.85 -9.89 -0.94
N THR A 316 -11.79 -9.51 0.33
CA THR A 316 -12.21 -10.33 1.46
C THR A 316 -13.66 -9.99 1.77
N LYS A 317 -14.57 -10.96 1.54
CA LYS A 317 -15.99 -10.94 1.94
C LYS A 317 -16.69 -9.57 1.80
N ASP A 318 -17.15 -9.24 0.60
CA ASP A 318 -18.04 -8.10 0.36
C ASP A 318 -19.44 -8.58 -0.05
N LYS A 319 -20.34 -8.70 0.94
CA LYS A 319 -21.72 -9.17 0.69
C LYS A 319 -22.51 -8.22 -0.21
N ALA A 320 -22.24 -6.91 -0.18
CA ALA A 320 -22.95 -5.94 -1.00
C ALA A 320 -22.63 -6.15 -2.48
N ARG A 321 -21.38 -6.54 -2.80
CA ARG A 321 -20.93 -6.91 -4.16
C ARG A 321 -21.10 -8.41 -4.47
N GLY A 322 -21.78 -9.19 -3.62
CA GLY A 322 -22.01 -10.63 -3.81
C GLY A 322 -20.79 -11.53 -3.56
N ILE A 323 -19.72 -10.99 -2.97
CA ILE A 323 -18.48 -11.68 -2.67
C ILE A 323 -18.60 -12.37 -1.31
N THR A 324 -18.67 -13.71 -1.34
CA THR A 324 -18.89 -14.54 -0.13
C THR A 324 -17.62 -15.26 0.35
N THR A 325 -16.58 -15.28 -0.48
CA THR A 325 -15.25 -15.85 -0.22
C THR A 325 -14.17 -14.96 -0.83
N ASP A 326 -12.90 -15.19 -0.50
CA ASP A 326 -11.77 -14.44 -1.03
C ASP A 326 -11.77 -14.50 -2.57
N THR A 327 -12.01 -13.36 -3.21
CA THR A 327 -12.04 -13.24 -4.67
C THR A 327 -10.81 -12.52 -5.16
N LEU A 328 -10.02 -13.17 -6.02
CA LEU A 328 -8.85 -12.54 -6.64
C LEU A 328 -9.31 -11.40 -7.56
N TYR A 329 -8.82 -10.18 -7.31
CA TYR A 329 -9.11 -9.00 -8.14
C TYR A 329 -7.87 -8.37 -8.77
N GLY A 330 -6.67 -8.78 -8.34
CA GLY A 330 -5.41 -8.36 -8.93
C GLY A 330 -4.33 -9.42 -8.77
N ILE A 331 -3.46 -9.54 -9.76
CA ILE A 331 -2.24 -10.35 -9.69
C ILE A 331 -1.19 -9.72 -10.59
N ASP A 332 0.06 -9.64 -10.10
CA ASP A 332 1.20 -9.13 -10.86
C ASP A 332 2.43 -10.02 -10.72
N ALA A 333 3.37 -9.82 -11.63
CA ALA A 333 4.73 -10.35 -11.60
C ALA A 333 5.68 -9.27 -12.08
N VAL A 334 6.64 -8.88 -11.25
CA VAL A 334 7.74 -8.00 -11.65
C VAL A 334 8.71 -8.79 -12.51
N MET A 335 8.92 -8.30 -13.73
CA MET A 335 9.77 -8.93 -14.74
C MET A 335 11.13 -8.27 -14.79
N LYS A 336 11.16 -6.93 -14.67
CA LYS A 336 12.40 -6.15 -14.77
C LYS A 336 12.33 -4.91 -13.89
N ARG A 337 13.47 -4.56 -13.31
CA ARG A 337 13.73 -3.23 -12.72
C ARG A 337 15.03 -2.70 -13.28
N ALA A 338 15.08 -1.41 -13.56
CA ALA A 338 16.29 -0.77 -14.05
C ALA A 338 16.29 0.73 -13.81
N VAL A 339 17.46 1.33 -14.01
CA VAL A 339 17.62 2.79 -14.10
C VAL A 339 17.74 3.16 -15.56
N VAL A 340 16.97 4.16 -15.99
CA VAL A 340 17.04 4.72 -17.35
C VAL A 340 17.12 6.24 -17.28
N ASP A 341 17.67 6.86 -18.32
CA ASP A 341 17.89 8.31 -18.35
C ASP A 341 16.66 9.07 -18.83
N ARG A 342 15.75 8.41 -19.57
CA ARG A 342 14.49 9.00 -20.02
C ARG A 342 13.33 8.04 -19.85
N HIS A 343 12.14 8.60 -19.65
CA HIS A 343 10.91 7.83 -19.78
C HIS A 343 10.73 7.33 -21.23
N GLY A 344 10.04 6.22 -21.39
CA GLY A 344 9.85 5.55 -22.67
C GLY A 344 11.06 4.76 -23.18
N GLU A 345 12.22 4.87 -22.54
CA GLU A 345 13.37 4.00 -22.79
C GLU A 345 13.18 2.66 -22.07
N GLU A 346 13.30 1.57 -22.81
CA GLU A 346 13.46 0.23 -22.25
C GLU A 346 14.93 -0.01 -21.91
N PRO A 347 15.25 -0.67 -20.77
CA PRO A 347 16.62 -0.98 -20.45
C PRO A 347 17.14 -2.00 -21.46
N ALA A 348 18.40 -1.87 -21.88
CA ALA A 348 19.03 -2.78 -22.84
C ALA A 348 18.73 -4.24 -22.48
N LYS A 349 18.44 -5.06 -23.51
CA LYS A 349 18.34 -6.51 -23.33
C LYS A 349 19.71 -6.98 -22.88
N THR A 350 19.77 -7.56 -21.68
CA THR A 350 20.95 -8.30 -21.27
C THR A 350 20.95 -9.55 -22.12
N ASP A 351 21.78 -9.58 -23.16
CA ASP A 351 22.00 -10.80 -23.93
C ASP A 351 22.52 -11.86 -22.96
N GLY A 352 21.72 -12.90 -22.75
CA GLY A 352 22.04 -14.03 -21.88
C GLY A 352 22.92 -15.06 -22.57
#